data_AF-A0A822J5L3-F1
#
_entry.id   AF-A0A822J5L3-F1
#
_cell.length_a   1.000
_cell.length_b   1.000
_cell.length_c   1.000
_cell.angle_alpha   90.00
_cell.angle_beta   90.00
_cell.angle_gamma   90.00
#
_symmetry.space_group_name_H-M   'P 1'
#
loop_
_entity.id
_entity.type
_entity.pdbx_description
1 polymer ?
#
loop_
_entity_poly.entity_id
_entity_poly.type
_entity_poly.pdbx_seq_one_letter_code
_entity_poly.pdbx_strand_id
1 'polypeptide(L)' 'MLETTEERVKLLKAGLTGKEIEGLYIANNNFKIVRNILCYDPVIETEATA' A
#
# COMPACT_ATOMS: atom_id res chain seq x y z
N MET A 1 -17.69 -2.43 -5.73
CA MET A 1 -17.34 -0.99 -5.68
C MET A 1 -15.92 -0.85 -6.20
N LEU A 2 -15.72 -0.23 -7.37
CA LEU A 2 -14.42 -0.14 -8.07
C LEU A 2 -13.86 -1.46 -8.61
N GLU A 3 -14.72 -2.47 -8.76
CA GLU A 3 -14.37 -3.80 -9.27
C GLU A 3 -14.43 -3.85 -10.79
N THR A 4 -15.13 -2.89 -11.42
CA THR A 4 -15.24 -2.79 -12.87
C THR A 4 -14.36 -1.67 -13.42
N THR A 5 -13.87 -1.87 -14.65
CA THR A 5 -13.10 -0.84 -15.38
C THR A 5 -13.92 0.44 -15.58
N GLU A 6 -15.23 0.33 -15.82
CA GLU A 6 -16.11 1.48 -16.03
C GLU A 6 -16.21 2.41 -14.82
N GLU A 7 -16.32 1.86 -13.60
CA GLU A 7 -16.32 2.67 -12.37
C GLU A 7 -14.99 3.41 -12.20
N ARG A 8 -13.86 2.76 -12.47
CA ARG A 8 -12.53 3.38 -12.39
C ARG A 8 -12.38 4.50 -13.42
N VAL A 9 -12.88 4.30 -14.64
CA VAL A 9 -12.89 5.33 -15.70
C VAL A 9 -13.77 6.51 -15.32
N LYS A 10 -14.93 6.29 -14.67
CA LYS A 10 -15.77 7.40 -14.15
C LYS A 10 -15.03 8.25 -13.11
N LEU A 11 -14.29 7.62 -12.20
CA LEU A 11 -13.51 8.36 -11.20
C LEU A 11 -12.33 9.12 -11.83
N LEU A 12 -11.63 8.52 -12.79
CA LEU A 12 -10.58 9.21 -13.54
C LEU A 12 -11.15 10.45 -14.27
N LYS A 13 -12.32 10.33 -14.89
CA LYS A 13 -13.02 11.45 -15.54
C LYS A 13 -13.50 12.52 -14.55
N ALA A 14 -13.77 12.14 -13.30
CA ALA A 14 -14.12 13.07 -12.24
C ALA A 14 -12.91 13.82 -11.65
N GLY A 15 -11.69 13.52 -12.12
CA GLY A 15 -10.46 14.20 -11.70
C GLY A 15 -9.73 13.53 -10.54
N LEU A 16 -10.17 12.34 -10.09
CA LEU A 16 -9.42 11.58 -9.10
C LEU A 16 -8.17 10.99 -9.74
N THR A 17 -7.08 11.03 -8.99
CA THR A 17 -5.83 10.39 -9.36
C THR A 17 -5.91 8.88 -9.16
N GLY A 18 -5.06 8.13 -9.88
CA GLY A 18 -4.98 6.67 -9.71
C GLY A 18 -4.70 6.25 -8.26
N LYS A 19 -3.92 7.04 -7.49
CA LYS A 19 -3.64 6.79 -6.07
C LYS A 19 -4.88 6.92 -5.18
N GLU A 20 -5.72 7.92 -5.45
CA GLU A 20 -6.97 8.10 -4.70
C GLU A 20 -7.95 6.96 -4.99
N ILE A 21 -8.03 6.52 -6.25
CA ILE A 21 -8.84 5.38 -6.67
C ILE A 21 -8.35 4.09 -6.01
N GLU A 22 -7.03 3.88 -5.95
CA GLU A 22 -6.43 2.74 -5.25
C GLU A 22 -6.72 2.78 -3.75
N GLY A 23 -6.61 3.94 -3.11
CA GLY A 23 -6.97 4.13 -1.70
C GLY A 23 -8.43 3.78 -1.43
N LEU A 24 -9.35 4.23 -2.28
CA LEU A 24 -10.77 3.89 -2.21
C LEU A 24 -11.03 2.40 -2.46
N TYR A 25 -10.26 1.78 -3.35
CA TYR A 25 -10.36 0.34 -3.63
C TYR A 25 -9.94 -0.48 -2.42
N ILE A 26 -8.85 -0.10 -1.75
CA ILE A 26 -8.36 -0.78 -0.55
C ILE A 26 -9.29 -0.55 0.64
N ALA A 27 -9.83 0.66 0.81
CA ALA A 27 -10.68 1.01 1.94
C ALA A 27 -12.08 0.37 1.86
N ASN A 28 -12.65 0.26 0.66
CA ASN A 28 -14.01 -0.23 0.47
C ASN A 28 -14.11 -1.71 0.08
N ASN A 29 -12.98 -2.36 -0.16
CA ASN A 29 -12.92 -3.82 -0.24
C ASN A 29 -12.25 -4.33 1.03
N ASN A 30 -12.58 -5.54 1.47
CA ASN A 30 -12.08 -6.15 2.72
C ASN A 30 -10.57 -6.51 2.68
N PHE A 31 -9.73 -5.66 2.10
CA PHE A 31 -8.28 -5.82 2.08
C PHE A 31 -7.68 -5.48 3.44
N LYS A 32 -6.82 -6.38 3.92
CA LYS A 32 -6.01 -6.15 5.12
C LYS A 32 -4.60 -5.78 4.70
N ILE A 33 -4.21 -4.52 4.92
CA ILE A 33 -2.83 -4.09 4.68
C ILE A 33 -1.95 -4.74 5.73
N VAL A 34 -1.17 -5.75 5.34
CA VAL A 34 -0.15 -6.35 6.19
C VAL A 34 1.16 -5.62 5.95
N ARG A 35 1.56 -4.72 6.86
CA ARG A 35 2.93 -4.18 6.87
C ARG A 35 3.86 -5.29 7.34
N ASN A 36 4.55 -5.94 6.41
CA ASN A 36 5.66 -6.81 6.76
C ASN A 36 6.83 -5.92 7.21
N ILE A 37 6.92 -5.71 8.52
CA ILE A 37 8.11 -5.13 9.13
C ILE A 37 9.15 -6.26 9.11
N LEU A 38 9.80 -6.46 7.96
CA LEU A 38 11.09 -7.13 7.95
C LEU A 38 12.05 -6.17 8.66
N CYS A 39 12.11 -6.28 9.99
CA CYS A 39 13.14 -5.68 10.82
C CYS A 39 14.49 -6.19 10.30
N TYR A 40 15.15 -5.41 9.47
CA TYR A 40 16.56 -5.57 9.20
C TYR A 40 17.28 -4.93 10.38
N ASP A 41 17.57 -5.71 11.43
CA ASP A 41 18.58 -5.33 12.41
C ASP A 41 19.94 -5.67 11.79
N PRO A 42 20.74 -4.70 11.30
CA PRO A 42 22.14 -4.97 11.06
C PRO A 42 22.76 -5.25 12.43
N VAL A 43 23.09 -6.51 12.69
CA VAL A 43 23.94 -6.89 13.82
C VAL A 43 25.28 -6.21 13.56
N ILE A 44 25.50 -5.05 14.18
CA ILE A 44 26.80 -4.40 14.19
C ILE A 44 27.66 -5.29 15.07
N GLU A 45 28.48 -6.14 14.46
CA GLU A 45 29.53 -6.88 15.15
C GLU A 45 30.43 -5.85 15.83
N THR A 46 30.29 -5.73 17.15
CA THR A 46 31.29 -5.02 17.96
C THR A 46 32.33 -6.04 18.32
N GLU A 47 33.45 -6.00 17.60
CA GLU A 47 34.69 -6.64 18.00
C GLU A 47 35.11 -6.07 19.37
N ALA A 48 34.74 -6.75 20.46
CA ALA A 48 35.33 -6.50 21.76
C ALA A 48 36.64 -7.29 21.86
N THR A 49 37.71 -6.64 21.39
CA THR A 49 39.08 -6.96 21.77
C THR A 49 39.28 -6.59 23.24
N ALA A 50 39.53 -7.57 24.11
CA ALA A 50 40.45 -7.52 25.27
C ALA A 50 40.39 -8.83 26.06
#